data_AF-A0A1C6DLK1-F1
#
_entry.id   AF-A0A1C6DLK1-F1
#
_cell.length_a   1.000
_cell.length_b   1.000
_cell.length_c   1.000
_cell.angle_alpha   90.00
_cell.angle_beta   90.00
_cell.angle_gamma   90.00
#
_symmetry.space_group_name_H-M   'P 1'
#
loop_
_entity.id
_entity.type
_entity.pdbx_description
1 polymer ?
#
loop_
_entity_poly.entity_id
_entity_poly.type
_entity_poly.pdbx_seq_one_letter_code
_entity_poly.pdbx_strand_id
1 'polypeptide(L)'
;MRSPKVSIIMGIFNCERYLGDAIESILSQTFSDWEFIMCDDGSSDRTLQIAEKYKLKYPKKFVILKNEKNMGLNYTLNKCLAVANGEYIARMDGDDICAPTRLEKEVIFLENHPEFALVSTEMVMFDELGDWGIKKVIERPSKNDFCRHTPFFCHAAVMIRKRVFQEVEGYTVDPKLLRVEDCHLWFKIYGRGYVGANISEPLYKMRDDRNATNRRTFKARMNGIYVMWIGFHLLQMPWYKYWYVLRGAVLELVKCIIPLSVYEFLHKRKFDRSVSNE
;
A
#
# COMPACT_ATOMS: atom_id res chain seq x y z
N MET A 1 -8.87 -8.41 28.37
CA MET A 1 -7.50 -8.12 27.88
C MET A 1 -7.48 -6.67 27.42
N ARG A 2 -6.39 -5.93 27.63
CA ARG A 2 -6.25 -4.56 27.13
C ARG A 2 -6.21 -4.60 25.60
N SER A 3 -6.92 -3.70 24.91
CA SER A 3 -6.83 -3.58 23.45
C SER A 3 -5.40 -3.19 23.05
N PRO A 4 -4.83 -3.79 22.00
CA PRO A 4 -3.50 -3.42 21.53
C PRO A 4 -3.49 -1.96 21.04
N LYS A 5 -2.34 -1.30 21.04
CA LYS A 5 -2.22 0.06 20.46
C LYS A 5 -2.29 0.02 18.93
N VAL A 6 -1.67 -0.97 18.31
CA VAL A 6 -1.62 -1.14 16.84
C VAL A 6 -2.27 -2.46 16.40
N SER A 7 -3.16 -2.42 15.42
CA SER A 7 -3.54 -3.61 14.65
C SER A 7 -2.82 -3.59 13.32
N ILE A 8 -2.04 -4.62 13.06
CA ILE A 8 -1.38 -4.82 11.78
C ILE A 8 -2.31 -5.64 10.91
N ILE A 9 -2.62 -5.19 9.71
CA ILE A 9 -3.46 -5.91 8.74
C ILE A 9 -2.65 -6.33 7.52
N MET A 10 -2.85 -7.57 7.08
CA MET A 10 -2.21 -8.15 5.91
C MET A 10 -3.19 -9.06 5.16
N GLY A 11 -3.39 -8.82 3.88
CA GLY A 11 -3.99 -9.80 2.99
C GLY A 11 -2.90 -10.72 2.46
N ILE A 12 -3.09 -12.04 2.54
CA ILE A 12 -2.13 -13.03 2.06
C ILE A 12 -2.76 -13.85 0.93
N PHE A 13 -2.03 -14.05 -0.16
CA PHE A 13 -2.49 -14.84 -1.30
C PHE A 13 -1.28 -15.40 -2.05
N ASN A 14 -1.12 -16.72 -2.04
CA ASN A 14 -0.06 -17.43 -2.75
C ASN A 14 1.35 -16.85 -2.50
N CYS A 15 1.68 -16.57 -1.24
CA CYS A 15 2.95 -15.98 -0.82
C CYS A 15 3.76 -16.93 0.07
N GLU A 16 3.60 -18.25 -0.09
CA GLU A 16 4.23 -19.28 0.75
C GLU A 16 5.74 -19.07 0.91
N ARG A 17 6.42 -18.70 -0.17
CA ARG A 17 7.87 -18.53 -0.20
C ARG A 17 8.37 -17.43 0.74
N TYR A 18 7.62 -16.35 0.91
CA TYR A 18 8.10 -15.12 1.56
C TYR A 18 7.35 -14.79 2.85
N LEU A 19 6.19 -15.42 3.09
CA LEU A 19 5.35 -15.10 4.25
C LEU A 19 6.07 -15.30 5.58
N GLY A 20 6.95 -16.30 5.68
CA GLY A 20 7.76 -16.51 6.88
C GLY A 20 8.60 -15.30 7.24
N ASP A 21 9.35 -14.77 6.27
CA ASP A 21 10.23 -13.60 6.46
C ASP A 21 9.41 -12.34 6.78
N ALA A 22 8.26 -12.16 6.10
CA ALA A 22 7.36 -11.04 6.35
C ALA A 22 6.85 -11.07 7.80
N ILE A 23 6.43 -12.23 8.31
CA ILE A 23 5.95 -12.39 9.69
C ILE A 23 7.08 -12.18 10.70
N GLU A 24 8.27 -12.73 10.47
CA GLU A 24 9.42 -12.55 11.37
C GLU A 24 9.89 -11.09 11.44
N SER A 25 9.73 -10.32 10.35
CA SER A 25 10.00 -8.86 10.36
C SER A 25 9.03 -8.06 11.25
N ILE A 26 7.81 -8.57 11.45
CA ILE A 26 6.83 -8.00 12.39
C ILE A 26 7.12 -8.48 13.82
N LEU A 27 7.51 -9.74 14.01
CA LEU A 27 7.86 -10.26 15.32
C LEU A 27 9.09 -9.58 15.92
N SER A 28 10.02 -9.11 15.06
CA SER A 28 11.24 -8.38 15.44
C SER A 28 11.03 -6.87 15.65
N GLN A 29 9.80 -6.37 15.60
CA GLN A 29 9.51 -4.95 15.89
C GLN A 29 9.87 -4.61 17.35
N THR A 30 10.56 -3.49 17.52
CA THR A 30 10.90 -2.87 18.82
C THR A 30 9.65 -2.45 19.60
N PHE A 31 8.62 -2.00 18.90
CA PHE A 31 7.29 -1.76 19.47
C PHE A 31 6.52 -3.08 19.64
N SER A 32 6.09 -3.41 20.86
CA SER A 32 5.51 -4.73 21.17
C SER A 32 3.99 -4.78 21.33
N ASP A 33 3.33 -3.63 21.53
CA ASP A 33 1.89 -3.53 21.84
C ASP A 33 1.01 -3.55 20.57
N TRP A 34 1.02 -4.70 19.90
CA TRP A 34 0.30 -4.92 18.65
C TRP A 34 -0.41 -6.27 18.61
N GLU A 35 -1.45 -6.33 17.79
CA GLU A 35 -2.00 -7.57 17.23
C GLU A 35 -1.75 -7.63 15.72
N PHE A 36 -1.76 -8.83 15.16
CA PHE A 36 -1.48 -9.07 13.75
C PHE A 36 -2.59 -9.91 13.12
N ILE A 37 -3.34 -9.28 12.22
CA ILE A 37 -4.52 -9.83 11.56
C ILE A 37 -4.15 -10.14 10.12
N MET A 38 -4.13 -11.43 9.79
CA MET A 38 -3.84 -11.91 8.44
C MET A 38 -5.10 -12.56 7.88
N CYS A 39 -5.48 -12.19 6.65
CA CYS A 39 -6.59 -12.83 5.95
C CYS A 39 -6.09 -13.51 4.68
N ASP A 40 -6.21 -14.84 4.64
CA ASP A 40 -5.95 -15.62 3.45
C ASP A 40 -7.06 -15.40 2.42
N ASP A 41 -6.68 -14.98 1.21
CA ASP A 41 -7.61 -14.67 0.13
C ASP A 41 -7.82 -15.87 -0.81
N GLY A 42 -7.93 -17.07 -0.24
CA GLY A 42 -8.14 -18.32 -0.98
C GLY A 42 -6.87 -18.82 -1.68
N SER A 43 -5.77 -18.89 -0.94
CA SER A 43 -4.51 -19.43 -1.47
C SER A 43 -4.62 -20.90 -1.83
N SER A 44 -3.87 -21.31 -2.85
CA SER A 44 -3.75 -22.72 -3.29
C SER A 44 -2.47 -23.41 -2.82
N ASP A 45 -1.51 -22.64 -2.29
CA ASP A 45 -0.23 -23.11 -1.77
C ASP A 45 -0.27 -23.24 -0.23
N ARG A 46 0.90 -23.35 0.44
CA ARG A 46 0.95 -23.51 1.90
C ARG A 46 0.83 -22.20 2.69
N THR A 47 0.41 -21.10 2.07
CA THR A 47 0.30 -19.76 2.68
C THR A 47 -0.54 -19.78 3.98
N LEU A 48 -1.76 -20.34 3.94
CA LEU A 48 -2.63 -20.41 5.10
C LEU A 48 -2.02 -21.25 6.23
N GLN A 49 -1.43 -22.41 5.89
CA GLN A 49 -0.82 -23.32 6.86
C GLN A 49 0.37 -22.66 7.57
N ILE A 50 1.15 -21.81 6.88
CA ILE A 50 2.22 -21.03 7.50
C ILE A 50 1.64 -20.04 8.51
N ALA A 51 0.63 -19.26 8.11
CA ALA A 51 -0.06 -18.31 8.99
C ALA A 51 -0.64 -18.98 10.25
N GLU A 52 -1.27 -20.14 10.10
CA GLU A 52 -1.85 -20.92 11.20
C GLU A 52 -0.77 -21.43 12.18
N LYS A 53 0.41 -21.84 11.71
CA LYS A 53 1.53 -22.22 12.58
C LYS A 53 1.97 -21.07 13.50
N TYR A 54 2.03 -19.84 12.98
CA TYR A 54 2.35 -18.67 13.80
C TYR A 54 1.24 -18.35 14.80
N LYS A 55 -0.03 -18.52 14.42
CA LYS A 55 -1.16 -18.39 15.36
C LYS A 55 -1.09 -19.42 16.50
N LEU A 56 -0.73 -20.66 16.21
CA LEU A 56 -0.54 -21.69 17.25
C LEU A 56 0.61 -21.32 18.20
N LYS A 57 1.70 -20.76 17.68
CA LYS A 57 2.85 -20.31 18.49
C LYS A 57 2.55 -19.07 19.32
N TYR A 58 1.75 -18.14 18.79
CA TYR A 58 1.45 -16.84 19.41
C TYR A 58 -0.07 -16.55 19.44
N PRO A 59 -0.87 -17.34 20.18
CA PRO A 59 -2.33 -17.31 20.09
C PRO A 59 -2.97 -15.99 20.54
N LYS A 60 -2.26 -15.17 21.33
CA LYS A 60 -2.74 -13.86 21.79
C LYS A 60 -2.40 -12.70 20.84
N LYS A 61 -1.44 -12.88 19.92
CA LYS A 61 -0.98 -11.82 19.01
C LYS A 61 -1.59 -11.94 17.61
N PHE A 62 -1.82 -13.15 17.13
CA PHE A 62 -2.25 -13.37 15.75
C PHE A 62 -3.76 -13.56 15.66
N VAL A 63 -4.37 -13.12 14.57
CA VAL A 63 -5.75 -13.44 14.18
C VAL A 63 -5.70 -13.88 12.72
N ILE A 64 -6.16 -15.09 12.43
CA ILE A 64 -6.16 -15.64 11.07
C ILE A 64 -7.60 -15.68 10.57
N LEU A 65 -7.83 -15.02 9.44
CA LEU A 65 -9.09 -15.02 8.71
C LEU A 65 -8.85 -15.74 7.37
N LYS A 66 -9.93 -16.21 6.75
CA LYS A 66 -9.87 -16.79 5.41
C LYS A 66 -11.10 -16.42 4.58
N ASN A 67 -10.90 -16.22 3.29
CA ASN A 67 -11.96 -16.17 2.29
C ASN A 67 -12.10 -17.54 1.62
N GLU A 68 -13.29 -17.83 1.09
CA GLU A 68 -13.54 -19.11 0.40
C GLU A 68 -12.85 -19.18 -0.97
N LYS A 69 -12.55 -18.02 -1.56
CA LYS A 69 -11.89 -17.83 -2.84
C LYS A 69 -11.22 -16.46 -2.86
N ASN A 70 -10.45 -16.17 -3.90
CA ASN A 70 -9.88 -14.84 -4.11
C ASN A 70 -10.97 -13.79 -4.35
N MET A 71 -11.11 -12.87 -3.39
CA MET A 71 -12.06 -11.77 -3.38
C MET A 71 -11.39 -10.42 -3.71
N GLY A 72 -10.05 -10.38 -3.72
CA GLY A 72 -9.26 -9.20 -3.97
C GLY A 72 -8.84 -8.48 -2.67
N LEU A 73 -7.74 -7.73 -2.78
CA LEU A 73 -7.08 -7.12 -1.62
C LEU A 73 -7.98 -6.14 -0.85
N ASN A 74 -8.80 -5.34 -1.54
CA ASN A 74 -9.72 -4.39 -0.90
C ASN A 74 -10.75 -5.09 0.01
N TYR A 75 -11.38 -6.15 -0.47
CA TYR A 75 -12.34 -6.96 0.31
C TYR A 75 -11.63 -7.62 1.50
N THR A 76 -10.47 -8.22 1.23
CA THR A 76 -9.65 -8.93 2.22
C THR A 76 -9.18 -8.01 3.35
N LEU A 77 -8.67 -6.81 3.03
CA LEU A 77 -8.26 -5.83 4.02
C LEU A 77 -9.44 -5.28 4.82
N ASN A 78 -10.61 -5.09 4.22
CA ASN A 78 -11.82 -4.70 4.96
C ASN A 78 -12.24 -5.76 5.98
N LYS A 79 -12.07 -7.04 5.66
CA LYS A 79 -12.33 -8.13 6.59
C LYS A 79 -11.37 -8.10 7.78
N CYS A 80 -10.10 -7.76 7.55
CA CYS A 80 -9.14 -7.50 8.63
C CYS A 80 -9.54 -6.26 9.46
N LEU A 81 -9.91 -5.15 8.81
CA LEU A 81 -10.34 -3.91 9.48
C LEU A 81 -11.54 -4.14 10.42
N ALA A 82 -12.47 -5.01 10.03
CA ALA A 82 -13.68 -5.30 10.82
C ALA A 82 -13.39 -5.92 12.19
N VAL A 83 -12.27 -6.63 12.35
CA VAL A 83 -11.89 -7.29 13.62
C VAL A 83 -10.73 -6.60 14.33
N ALA A 84 -10.20 -5.52 13.76
CA ALA A 84 -9.08 -4.77 14.31
C ALA A 84 -9.48 -3.98 15.56
N ASN A 85 -8.71 -4.08 16.63
CA ASN A 85 -8.98 -3.46 17.94
C ASN A 85 -8.05 -2.29 18.28
N GLY A 86 -6.98 -2.11 17.50
CA GLY A 86 -5.95 -1.09 17.68
C GLY A 86 -6.45 0.33 17.44
N GLU A 87 -5.83 1.28 18.13
CA GLU A 87 -6.04 2.70 17.88
C GLU A 87 -5.47 3.12 16.51
N TYR A 88 -4.34 2.50 16.15
CA TYR A 88 -3.71 2.63 14.85
C TYR A 88 -3.85 1.34 14.05
N ILE A 89 -4.03 1.48 12.75
CA ILE A 89 -4.02 0.38 11.80
C ILE A 89 -2.77 0.51 10.94
N ALA A 90 -1.85 -0.45 11.06
CA ALA A 90 -0.67 -0.54 10.22
C ALA A 90 -0.90 -1.58 9.10
N ARG A 91 -0.38 -1.32 7.90
CA ARG A 91 -0.45 -2.24 6.77
C ARG A 91 0.86 -3.04 6.64
N MET A 92 0.80 -4.19 5.99
CA MET A 92 1.95 -5.00 5.58
C MET A 92 1.59 -5.86 4.35
N ASP A 93 2.55 -6.13 3.45
CA ASP A 93 2.42 -7.15 2.38
C ASP A 93 3.12 -8.45 2.77
N GLY A 94 2.60 -9.59 2.29
CA GLY A 94 3.07 -10.94 2.65
C GLY A 94 4.42 -11.35 2.05
N ASP A 95 5.03 -10.52 1.21
CA ASP A 95 6.30 -10.77 0.51
C ASP A 95 7.41 -9.76 0.83
N ASP A 96 7.12 -8.80 1.69
CA ASP A 96 7.98 -7.66 2.02
C ASP A 96 8.57 -7.75 3.44
N ILE A 97 9.44 -6.80 3.80
CA ILE A 97 10.14 -6.79 5.10
C ILE A 97 10.03 -5.40 5.76
N CYS A 98 9.70 -5.36 7.04
CA CYS A 98 9.73 -4.14 7.85
C CYS A 98 11.09 -3.91 8.50
N ALA A 99 11.52 -2.65 8.60
CA ALA A 99 12.60 -2.29 9.52
C ALA A 99 12.16 -2.50 10.98
N PRO A 100 13.03 -2.95 11.90
CA PRO A 100 12.65 -3.24 13.30
C PRO A 100 12.05 -2.07 14.08
N THR A 101 12.29 -0.83 13.64
CA THR A 101 11.82 0.40 14.29
C THR A 101 10.60 1.03 13.60
N ARG A 102 10.03 0.39 12.57
CA ARG A 102 8.92 0.95 11.78
C ARG A 102 7.74 1.35 12.67
N LEU A 103 7.17 0.38 13.39
CA LEU A 103 5.96 0.62 14.18
C LEU A 103 6.20 1.64 15.30
N GLU A 104 7.36 1.59 15.95
CA GLU A 104 7.73 2.55 17.01
C GLU A 104 7.75 3.98 16.46
N LYS A 105 8.43 4.19 15.33
CA LYS A 105 8.55 5.51 14.70
C LYS A 105 7.23 6.03 14.16
N GLU A 106 6.41 5.18 13.54
CA GLU A 106 5.09 5.56 13.04
C GLU A 106 4.13 5.94 14.18
N VAL A 107 4.13 5.17 15.28
CA VAL A 107 3.33 5.50 16.48
C VAL A 107 3.80 6.83 17.08
N ILE A 108 5.10 6.98 17.35
CA ILE A 108 5.65 8.22 17.93
C ILE A 108 5.32 9.43 17.04
N PHE A 109 5.44 9.28 15.72
CA PHE A 109 5.10 10.33 14.78
C PHE A 109 3.62 10.74 14.90
N LEU A 110 2.69 9.79 14.88
CA LEU A 110 1.26 10.11 15.00
C LEU A 110 0.90 10.64 16.39
N GLU A 111 1.52 10.17 17.47
CA GLU A 111 1.28 10.73 18.80
C GLU A 111 1.74 12.20 18.91
N ASN A 112 2.88 12.54 18.30
CA ASN A 112 3.42 13.90 18.31
C ASN A 112 2.75 14.85 17.30
N HIS A 113 2.05 14.30 16.31
CA HIS A 113 1.40 15.06 15.24
C HIS A 113 -0.10 14.72 15.11
N PRO A 114 -0.95 15.21 16.02
CA PRO A 114 -2.39 14.95 16.00
C PRO A 114 -3.11 15.48 14.75
N GLU A 115 -2.50 16.42 14.02
CA GLU A 115 -3.00 16.97 12.75
C GLU A 115 -2.97 15.97 11.60
N PHE A 116 -2.09 14.95 11.65
CA PHE A 116 -2.01 13.92 10.62
C PHE A 116 -2.93 12.73 10.94
N ALA A 117 -3.67 12.33 9.91
CA ALA A 117 -4.55 11.16 9.93
C ALA A 117 -3.81 9.85 9.69
N LEU A 118 -2.70 9.92 8.95
CA LEU A 118 -1.87 8.80 8.57
C LEU A 118 -0.42 9.21 8.37
N VAL A 119 0.46 8.23 8.49
CA VAL A 119 1.88 8.35 8.18
C VAL A 119 2.31 7.17 7.31
N SER A 120 3.23 7.38 6.38
CA SER A 120 3.97 6.31 5.71
C SER A 120 5.46 6.65 5.67
N THR A 121 6.26 5.88 4.94
CA THR A 121 7.72 5.95 5.00
C THR A 121 8.32 5.80 3.61
N GLU A 122 9.60 6.14 3.47
CA GLU A 122 10.37 5.71 2.30
C GLU A 122 10.45 4.17 2.25
N MET A 123 10.75 3.65 1.07
CA MET A 123 10.95 2.21 0.87
C MET A 123 12.27 1.93 0.17
N VAL A 124 12.95 0.89 0.62
CA VAL A 124 14.07 0.28 -0.11
C VAL A 124 13.50 -0.78 -1.05
N MET A 125 13.97 -0.79 -2.28
CA MET A 125 13.70 -1.85 -3.24
C MET A 125 14.76 -2.93 -3.08
N PHE A 126 14.33 -4.18 -2.96
CA PHE A 126 15.26 -5.30 -2.82
C PHE A 126 14.80 -6.52 -3.62
N ASP A 127 15.76 -7.37 -3.97
CA ASP A 127 15.52 -8.67 -4.58
C ASP A 127 16.50 -9.71 -4.02
N GLU A 128 16.68 -10.84 -4.71
CA GLU A 128 17.60 -11.91 -4.31
C GLU A 128 19.08 -11.48 -4.30
N LEU A 129 19.45 -10.39 -4.98
CA LEU A 129 20.80 -9.82 -5.00
C LEU A 129 21.01 -8.77 -3.90
N GLY A 130 19.96 -8.44 -3.16
CA GLY A 130 19.96 -7.45 -2.09
C GLY A 130 19.27 -6.14 -2.46
N ASP A 131 19.65 -5.08 -1.76
CA ASP A 131 19.05 -3.75 -1.91
C ASP A 131 19.63 -3.06 -3.16
N TRP A 132 18.77 -2.53 -4.03
CA TRP A 132 19.21 -1.89 -5.28
C TRP A 132 18.70 -0.47 -5.48
N GLY A 133 17.80 0.02 -4.63
CA GLY A 133 17.31 1.39 -4.73
C GLY A 133 16.48 1.85 -3.54
N ILE A 134 16.29 3.16 -3.44
CA ILE A 134 15.40 3.77 -2.44
C ILE A 134 14.40 4.64 -3.18
N LYS A 135 13.11 4.39 -2.93
CA LYS A 135 12.04 5.25 -3.43
C LYS A 135 11.71 6.31 -2.39
N LYS A 136 12.16 7.52 -2.71
CA LYS A 136 11.89 8.75 -1.97
C LYS A 136 10.41 9.13 -2.03
N VAL A 137 9.98 9.85 -1.00
CA VAL A 137 8.59 10.26 -0.78
C VAL A 137 8.49 11.77 -0.61
N ILE A 138 7.30 12.31 -0.82
CA ILE A 138 6.98 13.70 -0.48
C ILE A 138 6.62 13.71 1.00
N GLU A 139 7.37 14.41 1.86
CA GLU A 139 7.14 14.41 3.31
C GLU A 139 5.73 14.85 3.72
N ARG A 140 5.20 15.88 3.05
CA ARG A 140 3.89 16.46 3.38
C ARG A 140 3.08 16.66 2.10
N PRO A 141 2.50 15.58 1.55
CA PRO A 141 1.76 15.67 0.30
C PRO A 141 0.46 16.47 0.50
N SER A 142 0.24 17.39 -0.43
CA SER A 142 -0.93 18.25 -0.52
C SER A 142 -1.97 17.67 -1.49
N LYS A 143 -3.17 18.25 -1.52
CA LYS A 143 -4.18 17.92 -2.53
C LYS A 143 -3.65 18.08 -3.97
N ASN A 144 -2.74 19.03 -4.21
CA ASN A 144 -2.20 19.26 -5.56
C ASN A 144 -1.30 18.13 -6.05
N ASP A 145 -0.69 17.36 -5.16
CA ASP A 145 0.24 16.29 -5.51
C ASP A 145 -0.47 15.12 -6.21
N PHE A 146 -1.76 14.91 -5.90
CA PHE A 146 -2.62 13.96 -6.62
C PHE A 146 -2.68 14.22 -8.13
N CYS A 147 -2.41 15.44 -8.61
CA CYS A 147 -2.41 15.73 -10.05
C CYS A 147 -1.22 15.14 -10.80
N ARG A 148 -0.13 14.81 -10.10
CA ARG A 148 1.16 14.47 -10.71
C ARG A 148 1.74 13.15 -10.20
N HIS A 149 1.45 12.79 -8.97
CA HIS A 149 2.04 11.66 -8.29
C HIS A 149 0.94 10.91 -7.53
N THR A 150 0.56 9.74 -8.03
CA THR A 150 -0.21 8.80 -7.22
C THR A 150 0.40 7.41 -7.43
N PRO A 151 0.76 6.68 -6.37
CA PRO A 151 0.63 7.01 -4.95
C PRO A 151 1.87 7.70 -4.33
N PHE A 152 1.66 8.70 -3.45
CA PHE A 152 2.71 9.37 -2.65
C PHE A 152 2.88 8.78 -1.23
N PHE A 153 1.98 7.90 -0.81
CA PHE A 153 2.15 7.05 0.37
C PHE A 153 2.45 5.63 -0.09
N CYS A 154 3.37 4.94 0.60
CA CYS A 154 3.52 3.52 0.39
C CYS A 154 2.33 2.82 1.04
N HIS A 155 1.44 2.23 0.25
CA HIS A 155 0.28 1.51 0.79
C HIS A 155 0.69 0.43 1.80
N ALA A 156 1.85 -0.17 1.58
CA ALA A 156 2.37 -1.26 2.38
C ALA A 156 3.02 -0.88 3.70
N ALA A 157 3.50 0.35 3.79
CA ALA A 157 4.13 0.92 4.96
C ALA A 157 3.30 2.06 5.55
N VAL A 158 1.97 2.00 5.45
CA VAL A 158 1.11 3.04 6.01
C VAL A 158 0.63 2.65 7.40
N MET A 159 0.63 3.62 8.31
CA MET A 159 -0.12 3.57 9.56
C MET A 159 -1.20 4.67 9.56
N ILE A 160 -2.44 4.28 9.82
CA ILE A 160 -3.60 5.17 9.80
C ILE A 160 -4.32 5.10 11.14
N ARG A 161 -4.82 6.23 11.65
CA ARG A 161 -5.72 6.22 12.81
C ARG A 161 -6.98 5.42 12.49
N LYS A 162 -7.37 4.48 13.34
CA LYS A 162 -8.57 3.64 13.14
C LYS A 162 -9.84 4.47 12.92
N ARG A 163 -10.00 5.59 13.64
CA ARG A 163 -11.13 6.51 13.46
C ARG A 163 -11.27 7.02 12.02
N VAL A 164 -10.15 7.26 11.33
CA VAL A 164 -10.15 7.74 9.95
C VAL A 164 -10.68 6.65 9.01
N PHE A 165 -10.26 5.39 9.20
CA PHE A 165 -10.82 4.26 8.47
C PHE A 165 -12.33 4.11 8.68
N GLN A 166 -12.83 4.34 9.90
CA GLN A 166 -14.27 4.28 10.19
C GLN A 166 -15.03 5.40 9.48
N GLU A 167 -14.52 6.63 9.54
CA GLU A 167 -15.16 7.78 8.91
C GLU A 167 -15.19 7.71 7.39
N VAL A 168 -14.16 7.14 6.78
CA VAL A 168 -14.11 6.92 5.33
C VAL A 168 -14.70 5.57 4.92
N GLU A 169 -15.21 4.74 5.83
CA GLU A 169 -15.78 3.42 5.50
C GLU A 169 -14.79 2.48 4.79
N GLY A 170 -13.55 2.42 5.28
CA GLY A 170 -12.54 1.45 4.81
C GLY A 170 -12.17 1.56 3.33
N TYR A 171 -11.75 0.44 2.74
CA TYR A 171 -11.50 0.29 1.31
C TYR A 171 -12.81 0.15 0.55
N THR A 172 -12.90 0.70 -0.66
CA THR A 172 -14.10 0.49 -1.50
C THR A 172 -13.98 -0.82 -2.27
N VAL A 173 -14.97 -1.69 -2.10
CA VAL A 173 -15.05 -2.99 -2.79
C VAL A 173 -15.76 -2.80 -4.14
N ASP A 174 -14.96 -2.49 -5.16
CA ASP A 174 -15.40 -2.39 -6.56
C ASP A 174 -14.33 -3.04 -7.45
N PRO A 175 -14.68 -3.94 -8.40
CA PRO A 175 -13.74 -4.50 -9.36
C PRO A 175 -12.94 -3.48 -10.18
N LYS A 176 -13.47 -2.26 -10.39
CA LYS A 176 -12.78 -1.14 -11.07
C LYS A 176 -11.74 -0.45 -10.18
N LEU A 177 -11.75 -0.74 -8.89
CA LEU A 177 -10.79 -0.20 -7.93
C LEU A 177 -9.74 -1.22 -7.50
N LEU A 178 -9.79 -2.46 -8.01
CA LEU A 178 -8.73 -3.43 -7.81
C LEU A 178 -7.41 -2.93 -8.45
N ARG A 179 -6.32 -3.09 -7.71
CA ARG A 179 -4.96 -2.58 -7.97
C ARG A 179 -4.80 -1.07 -7.86
N VAL A 180 -5.84 -0.34 -7.49
CA VAL A 180 -5.83 1.12 -7.27
C VAL A 180 -6.63 1.50 -6.02
N GLU A 181 -6.86 0.53 -5.13
CA GLU A 181 -7.65 0.67 -3.91
C GLU A 181 -7.00 1.63 -2.92
N ASP A 182 -5.67 1.69 -2.90
CA ASP A 182 -4.88 2.62 -2.11
C ASP A 182 -5.07 4.06 -2.61
N CYS A 183 -5.00 4.26 -3.92
CA CYS A 183 -5.22 5.55 -4.56
C CYS A 183 -6.62 6.08 -4.21
N HIS A 184 -7.64 5.22 -4.31
CA HIS A 184 -9.01 5.59 -3.92
C HIS A 184 -9.11 5.92 -2.43
N LEU A 185 -8.45 5.13 -1.56
CA LEU A 185 -8.42 5.39 -0.13
C LEU A 185 -7.84 6.78 0.18
N TRP A 186 -6.73 7.17 -0.46
CA TRP A 186 -6.13 8.49 -0.31
C TRP A 186 -7.10 9.60 -0.70
N PHE A 187 -7.82 9.44 -1.81
CA PHE A 187 -8.86 10.38 -2.24
C PHE A 187 -9.99 10.50 -1.21
N LYS A 188 -10.46 9.38 -0.64
CA LYS A 188 -11.51 9.41 0.40
C LYS A 188 -11.04 10.15 1.65
N ILE A 189 -9.82 9.87 2.11
CA ILE A 189 -9.23 10.52 3.29
C ILE A 189 -9.09 12.03 3.06
N TYR A 190 -8.45 12.46 1.97
CA TYR A 190 -8.27 13.89 1.67
C TYR A 190 -9.58 14.60 1.29
N GLY A 191 -10.56 13.86 0.75
CA GLY A 191 -11.90 14.36 0.46
C GLY A 191 -12.68 14.71 1.74
N ARG A 192 -12.41 14.01 2.85
CA ARG A 192 -12.93 14.35 4.19
C ARG A 192 -12.13 15.45 4.90
N GLY A 193 -11.10 16.02 4.26
CA GLY A 193 -10.30 17.11 4.81
C GLY A 193 -9.11 16.67 5.65
N TYR A 194 -8.88 15.35 5.79
CA TYR A 194 -7.69 14.82 6.42
C TYR A 194 -6.43 15.01 5.57
N VAL A 195 -5.28 14.95 6.23
CA VAL A 195 -3.96 15.00 5.60
C VAL A 195 -3.06 13.92 6.18
N GLY A 196 -2.08 13.48 5.41
CA GLY A 196 -1.05 12.55 5.86
C GLY A 196 0.35 13.12 5.68
N ALA A 197 1.33 12.41 6.24
CA ALA A 197 2.75 12.73 6.10
C ALA A 197 3.56 11.47 5.80
N ASN A 198 4.80 11.65 5.38
CA ASN A 198 5.78 10.59 5.24
C ASN A 198 7.00 10.87 6.12
N ILE A 199 7.55 9.82 6.73
CA ILE A 199 8.85 9.85 7.40
C ILE A 199 9.92 9.64 6.33
N SER A 200 10.90 10.57 6.26
CA SER A 200 12.06 10.52 5.34
C SER A 200 13.12 9.53 5.80
N GLU A 201 12.68 8.31 6.09
CA GLU A 201 13.52 7.18 6.47
C GLU A 201 12.96 5.90 5.84
N PRO A 202 13.82 5.03 5.27
CA PRO A 202 13.37 3.78 4.67
C PRO A 202 13.08 2.73 5.72
N LEU A 203 11.87 2.76 6.27
CA LEU A 203 11.41 1.81 7.31
C LEU A 203 10.71 0.57 6.72
N TYR A 204 10.72 0.44 5.40
CA TYR A 204 10.08 -0.63 4.66
C TYR A 204 10.97 -1.10 3.51
N LYS A 205 11.02 -2.41 3.28
CA LYS A 205 11.65 -3.01 2.12
C LYS A 205 10.59 -3.66 1.25
N MET A 206 10.45 -3.18 0.02
CA MET A 206 9.54 -3.74 -0.98
C MET A 206 10.30 -4.67 -1.92
N ARG A 207 9.83 -5.91 -2.04
CA ARG A 207 10.41 -6.91 -2.93
C ARG A 207 9.99 -6.62 -4.35
N ASP A 208 10.95 -6.32 -5.22
CA ASP A 208 10.67 -6.13 -6.64
C ASP A 208 10.90 -7.44 -7.41
N ASP A 209 9.85 -8.25 -7.51
CA ASP A 209 9.87 -9.36 -8.45
C ASP A 209 9.67 -8.84 -9.88
N ARG A 210 10.44 -9.35 -10.85
CA ARG A 210 10.32 -8.98 -12.27
C ARG A 210 8.89 -9.19 -12.85
N ASN A 211 7.98 -9.78 -12.09
CA ASN A 211 6.55 -9.88 -12.39
C ASN A 211 5.75 -8.59 -12.22
N ALA A 212 6.30 -7.54 -11.60
CA ALA A 212 5.64 -6.23 -11.50
C ALA A 212 5.20 -5.69 -12.88
N THR A 213 5.95 -6.01 -13.94
CA THR A 213 5.63 -5.65 -15.33
C THR A 213 4.38 -6.34 -15.85
N ASN A 214 4.19 -7.63 -15.52
CA ASN A 214 3.02 -8.43 -15.96
C ASN A 214 1.71 -7.93 -15.36
N ARG A 215 1.76 -7.19 -14.24
CA ARG A 215 0.59 -6.63 -13.55
C ARG A 215 0.03 -5.38 -14.27
N ARG A 216 0.75 -4.80 -15.24
CA ARG A 216 0.38 -3.57 -15.96
C ARG A 216 -0.55 -3.85 -17.16
N THR A 217 -1.76 -4.33 -16.89
CA THR A 217 -2.77 -4.63 -17.92
C THR A 217 -3.50 -3.36 -18.42
N PHE A 218 -4.13 -3.43 -19.60
CA PHE A 218 -5.01 -2.37 -20.11
C PHE A 218 -6.12 -2.03 -19.10
N LYS A 219 -6.72 -3.06 -18.50
CA LYS A 219 -7.73 -2.90 -17.46
C LYS A 219 -7.19 -2.11 -16.26
N ALA A 220 -5.98 -2.40 -15.78
CA ALA A 220 -5.36 -1.65 -14.69
C ALA A 220 -5.12 -0.18 -15.04
N ARG A 221 -4.73 0.11 -16.29
CA ARG A 221 -4.59 1.50 -16.79
C ARG A 221 -5.93 2.24 -16.78
N MET A 222 -6.98 1.60 -17.29
CA MET A 222 -8.33 2.18 -17.27
C MET A 222 -8.87 2.39 -15.85
N ASN A 223 -8.60 1.45 -14.94
CA ASN A 223 -8.90 1.60 -13.52
C ASN A 223 -8.14 2.82 -12.93
N GLY A 224 -6.88 3.03 -13.30
CA GLY A 224 -6.09 4.20 -12.93
C GLY A 224 -6.71 5.53 -13.38
N ILE A 225 -7.21 5.59 -14.62
CA ILE A 225 -7.91 6.79 -15.12
C ILE A 225 -9.23 7.00 -14.36
N TYR A 226 -9.97 5.91 -14.13
CA TYR A 226 -11.25 5.94 -13.42
C TYR A 226 -11.09 6.43 -11.98
N VAL A 227 -10.11 5.90 -11.22
CA VAL A 227 -9.88 6.30 -9.83
C VAL A 227 -9.46 7.76 -9.72
N MET A 228 -8.67 8.24 -10.68
CA MET A 228 -8.28 9.66 -10.77
C MET A 228 -9.48 10.56 -11.04
N TRP A 229 -10.36 10.16 -11.96
CA TRP A 229 -11.58 10.89 -12.28
C TRP A 229 -12.50 11.03 -11.06
N ILE A 230 -12.86 9.91 -10.41
CA ILE A 230 -13.72 9.96 -9.22
C ILE A 230 -13.02 10.64 -8.05
N GLY A 231 -11.71 10.45 -7.91
CA GLY A 231 -10.89 11.07 -6.87
C GLY A 231 -10.87 12.59 -6.96
N PHE A 232 -10.79 13.14 -8.17
CA PHE A 232 -10.83 14.59 -8.37
C PHE A 232 -12.18 15.19 -7.99
N HIS A 233 -13.27 14.45 -8.23
CA HIS A 233 -14.60 14.84 -7.76
C HIS A 233 -14.67 14.83 -6.22
N LEU A 234 -14.15 13.77 -5.57
CA LEU A 234 -14.09 13.68 -4.11
C LEU A 234 -13.28 14.82 -3.48
N LEU A 235 -12.20 15.25 -4.14
CA LEU A 235 -11.38 16.37 -3.67
C LEU A 235 -11.93 17.75 -4.03
N GLN A 236 -13.04 17.82 -4.79
CA GLN A 236 -13.60 19.05 -5.34
C GLN A 236 -12.55 19.85 -6.10
N MET A 237 -11.79 19.16 -6.96
CA MET A 237 -10.72 19.79 -7.74
C MET A 237 -11.29 20.83 -8.71
N PRO A 238 -10.61 21.97 -8.91
CA PRO A 238 -10.97 22.93 -9.94
C PRO A 238 -11.01 22.27 -11.32
N TRP A 239 -12.00 22.66 -12.15
CA TRP A 239 -12.24 22.06 -13.46
C TRP A 239 -11.00 22.03 -14.37
N TYR A 240 -10.14 23.06 -14.32
CA TYR A 240 -8.93 23.12 -15.15
C TYR A 240 -7.91 22.03 -14.81
N LYS A 241 -7.95 21.46 -13.59
CA LYS A 241 -7.06 20.35 -13.21
C LYS A 241 -7.50 19.02 -13.83
N TYR A 242 -8.75 18.89 -14.28
CA TYR A 242 -9.18 17.68 -14.98
C TYR A 242 -8.40 17.42 -16.29
N TRP A 243 -7.71 18.43 -16.82
CA TRP A 243 -6.70 18.25 -17.86
C TRP A 243 -5.62 17.21 -17.49
N TYR A 244 -5.22 17.10 -16.22
CA TYR A 244 -4.26 16.08 -15.78
C TYR A 244 -4.82 14.66 -15.95
N VAL A 245 -6.11 14.45 -15.67
CA VAL A 245 -6.80 13.17 -15.90
C VAL A 245 -6.88 12.86 -17.39
N LEU A 246 -7.28 13.86 -18.20
CA LEU A 246 -7.36 13.71 -19.66
C LEU A 246 -5.99 13.42 -20.28
N ARG A 247 -4.95 14.18 -19.89
CA ARG A 247 -3.57 13.97 -20.32
C ARG A 247 -3.09 12.56 -19.95
N GLY A 248 -3.37 12.10 -18.72
CA GLY A 248 -3.04 10.74 -18.28
C GLY A 248 -3.72 9.69 -19.15
N ALA A 249 -5.02 9.87 -19.43
CA ALA A 249 -5.77 8.97 -20.30
C ALA A 249 -5.20 8.92 -21.72
N VAL A 250 -4.87 10.07 -22.31
CA VAL A 250 -4.24 10.14 -23.64
C VAL A 250 -2.89 9.42 -23.64
N LEU A 251 -2.05 9.62 -22.62
CA LEU A 251 -0.75 8.96 -22.52
C LEU A 251 -0.88 7.43 -22.41
N GLU A 252 -1.83 6.92 -21.65
CA GLU A 252 -2.07 5.47 -21.55
C GLU A 252 -2.62 4.89 -22.86
N LEU A 253 -3.49 5.62 -23.57
CA LEU A 253 -3.96 5.23 -24.91
C LEU A 253 -2.82 5.18 -25.92
N VAL A 254 -1.94 6.19 -25.93
CA VAL A 254 -0.77 6.25 -26.80
C VAL A 254 0.16 5.05 -26.55
N LYS A 255 0.42 4.68 -25.28
CA LYS A 255 1.21 3.48 -24.94
C LYS A 255 0.59 2.17 -25.45
N CYS A 256 -0.71 2.12 -25.69
CA CYS A 256 -1.37 0.93 -26.24
C CYS A 256 -1.23 0.83 -27.77
N ILE A 257 -0.98 1.96 -28.43
CA ILE A 257 -0.82 2.04 -29.89
C ILE A 257 0.67 1.90 -30.27
N ILE A 258 1.59 2.29 -29.39
CA ILE A 258 3.03 2.20 -29.63
C ILE A 258 3.48 0.73 -29.61
N PRO A 259 4.17 0.23 -30.67
CA PRO A 259 4.77 -1.10 -30.67
C PRO A 259 5.74 -1.29 -29.50
N LEU A 260 5.77 -2.48 -28.89
CA LEU A 260 6.62 -2.78 -27.72
C LEU A 260 8.09 -2.38 -27.93
N SER A 261 8.62 -2.58 -29.14
CA SER A 261 10.00 -2.22 -29.51
C SER A 261 10.28 -0.71 -29.39
N VAL A 262 9.33 0.14 -29.76
CA VAL A 262 9.43 1.59 -29.62
C VAL A 262 9.25 2.01 -28.17
N TYR A 263 8.35 1.35 -27.44
CA TYR A 263 8.16 1.59 -26.01
C TYR A 263 9.44 1.28 -25.21
N GLU A 264 10.05 0.12 -25.44
CA GLU A 264 11.31 -0.31 -24.79
C GLU A 264 12.47 0.63 -25.14
N PHE A 265 12.60 1.04 -26.40
CA PHE A 265 13.60 2.01 -26.83
C PHE A 265 13.45 3.37 -26.12
N LEU A 266 12.22 3.89 -26.01
CA LEU A 266 11.95 5.14 -25.30
C LEU A 266 12.19 5.02 -23.79
N HIS A 267 11.87 3.87 -23.20
CA HIS A 267 12.08 3.63 -21.77
C HIS A 267 13.57 3.51 -21.42
N LYS A 268 14.36 2.84 -22.27
CA LYS A 268 15.81 2.69 -22.12
C LYS A 268 16.51 4.05 -22.16
N ARG A 269 16.14 4.92 -23.12
CA ARG A 269 16.64 6.31 -23.18
C ARG A 269 16.27 7.17 -21.98
N LYS A 270 15.13 6.91 -21.33
CA LYS A 270 14.70 7.66 -20.15
C LYS A 270 15.50 7.24 -18.91
N PHE A 271 15.84 5.96 -18.81
CA PHE A 271 16.72 5.40 -17.79
C PHE A 271 18.17 5.90 -17.96
N ASP A 272 18.68 5.91 -19.20
CA ASP A 272 20.01 6.46 -19.50
C ASP A 272 20.12 7.96 -19.21
N ARG A 273 19.02 8.72 -19.37
CA ARG A 273 18.95 10.15 -19.02
C ARG A 273 18.85 10.43 -17.51
N SER A 274 18.33 9.50 -16.71
CA SER A 274 18.37 9.63 -15.26
C SER A 274 19.73 9.28 -14.67
N VAL A 275 20.51 8.42 -15.35
CA VAL A 275 21.87 8.03 -14.93
C VAL A 275 22.95 9.02 -15.39
N SER A 276 22.68 9.82 -16.43
CA SER A 276 23.63 10.83 -16.95
C SER A 276 23.45 12.25 -16.38
N ASN A 277 22.56 12.42 -15.40
CA ASN A 277 22.33 13.69 -14.70
C ASN A 277 22.64 13.60 -13.18
N GLU A 278 23.38 12.57 -12.76
CA GLU A 278 24.15 12.54 -11.50
C GLU A 278 25.58 13.00 -11.77
#